data_AF-A0A933YU03-F1
#
_entry.id   AF-A0A933YU03-F1
#
_cell.length_a   1.000
_cell.length_b   1.000
_cell.length_c   1.000
_cell.angle_alpha   90.00
_cell.angle_beta   90.00
_cell.angle_gamma   90.00
#
_symmetry.space_group_name_H-M   'P 1'
#
loop_
_entity.id
_entity.type
_entity.pdbx_description
1 polymer ?
#
loop_
_entity_poly.entity_id
_entity_poly.type
_entity_poly.pdbx_seq_one_letter_code
_entity_poly.pdbx_strand_id
1 'polypeptide(L)'
;AAKLASEELLAGESFNFGPKAEQNHTVLKLIGDMSIYWKFAEGQQPYQVTGSSAFAEAGLLKLNCDKALQRLAWLPTLEYGQMIEYVSSWYYAYYGGNVDMYGFTLDQIAAYEQAAADRGATWAS
;
A
#
# COMPACT_ATOMS: atom_id res chain seq x y z
N ALA A 1 -6.85 -7.31 16.33
CA ALA A 1 -6.34 -7.50 17.70
C ALA A 1 -7.22 -8.43 18.54
N ALA A 2 -8.56 -8.28 18.52
CA ALA A 2 -9.46 -9.08 19.35
C ALA A 2 -9.31 -10.62 19.22
N LYS A 3 -9.22 -11.17 17.99
CA LYS A 3 -9.06 -12.62 17.78
C LYS A 3 -7.75 -13.21 18.29
N LEU A 4 -6.63 -12.47 18.18
CA LEU A 4 -5.31 -12.90 18.67
C LEU A 4 -5.24 -12.93 20.20
N ALA A 5 -6.05 -12.12 20.88
CA ALA A 5 -6.11 -12.07 22.33
C ALA A 5 -7.08 -13.11 22.93
N SER A 6 -8.09 -13.55 22.16
CA SER A 6 -9.13 -14.48 22.63
C SER A 6 -8.91 -15.94 22.24
N GLU A 7 -8.13 -16.22 21.20
CA GLU A 7 -7.82 -17.58 20.76
C GLU A 7 -6.39 -17.97 21.15
N GLU A 8 -6.27 -18.83 22.16
CA GLU A 8 -5.01 -19.38 22.68
C GLU A 8 -4.17 -20.08 21.59
N LEU A 9 -4.82 -20.49 20.48
CA LEU A 9 -4.24 -21.12 19.29
C LEU A 9 -3.66 -20.16 18.24
N LEU A 10 -3.94 -18.85 18.32
CA LEU A 10 -3.39 -17.85 17.39
C LEU A 10 -2.28 -16.99 18.02
N ALA A 11 -2.22 -16.95 19.36
CA ALA A 11 -1.20 -16.22 20.09
C ALA A 11 0.21 -16.82 19.84
N GLY A 12 1.14 -16.00 19.35
CA GLY A 12 2.53 -16.41 19.08
C GLY A 12 2.81 -16.94 17.67
N GLU A 13 1.80 -17.07 16.82
CA GLU A 13 1.99 -17.46 15.42
C GLU A 13 2.45 -16.29 14.53
N SER A 14 3.28 -16.57 13.50
CA SER A 14 3.66 -15.59 12.48
C SER A 14 2.64 -15.54 11.32
N PHE A 15 2.45 -14.33 10.77
CA PHE A 15 1.57 -14.06 9.63
C PHE A 15 2.28 -13.17 8.61
N ASN A 16 2.10 -13.48 7.33
CA ASN A 16 2.50 -12.60 6.24
C ASN A 16 1.29 -11.78 5.78
N PHE A 17 1.53 -10.51 5.50
CA PHE A 17 0.55 -9.57 4.97
C PHE A 17 1.11 -8.93 3.70
N GLY A 18 0.33 -8.93 2.64
CA GLY A 18 0.79 -8.46 1.34
C GLY A 18 -0.34 -8.28 0.35
N PRO A 19 -0.06 -7.63 -0.79
CA PRO A 19 -1.03 -7.43 -1.84
C PRO A 19 -1.47 -8.76 -2.45
N LYS A 20 -2.58 -8.73 -3.18
CA LYS A 20 -3.03 -9.88 -3.96
C LYS A 20 -1.94 -10.29 -4.95
N ALA A 21 -1.92 -11.59 -5.24
CA ALA A 21 -0.94 -12.24 -6.07
C ALA A 21 -0.72 -11.62 -7.47
N GLU A 22 -1.75 -10.93 -7.96
CA GLU A 22 -1.88 -10.45 -9.33
C GLU A 22 -1.44 -8.97 -9.50
N GLN A 23 -1.14 -8.26 -8.40
CA GLN A 23 -0.80 -6.83 -8.43
C GLN A 23 0.71 -6.56 -8.56
N ASN A 24 1.36 -7.19 -9.54
CA ASN A 24 2.77 -6.91 -9.82
C ASN A 24 2.90 -5.77 -10.84
N HIS A 25 3.62 -4.71 -10.45
CA HIS A 25 3.90 -3.57 -11.32
C HIS A 25 5.40 -3.31 -11.38
N THR A 26 5.89 -2.88 -12.55
CA THR A 26 7.30 -2.49 -12.70
C THR A 26 7.54 -1.16 -12.00
N VAL A 27 8.78 -0.92 -11.56
CA VAL A 27 9.21 0.36 -10.98
C VAL A 27 8.93 1.52 -11.95
N LEU A 28 9.16 1.30 -13.25
CA LEU A 28 8.87 2.29 -14.28
C LEU A 28 7.39 2.70 -14.29
N LYS A 29 6.48 1.71 -14.29
CA LYS A 29 5.04 1.99 -14.24
C LYS A 29 4.66 2.69 -12.94
N LEU A 30 5.22 2.24 -11.81
CA LEU A 30 4.99 2.82 -10.50
C LEU A 30 5.30 4.33 -10.48
N ILE A 31 6.51 4.72 -10.90
CA ILE A 31 6.92 6.12 -10.91
C ILE A 31 6.06 6.93 -11.89
N GLY A 32 5.73 6.37 -13.05
CA GLY A 32 4.82 6.99 -14.02
C GLY A 32 3.44 7.29 -13.42
N ASP A 33 2.81 6.31 -12.77
CA ASP A 33 1.48 6.50 -12.17
C ASP A 33 1.51 7.48 -10.99
N MET A 34 2.57 7.46 -10.17
CA MET A 34 2.75 8.42 -9.06
C MET A 34 2.90 9.86 -9.56
N SER A 35 3.56 10.06 -10.71
CA SER A 35 3.83 11.40 -11.26
C SER A 35 2.57 12.20 -11.61
N ILE A 36 1.45 11.53 -11.87
CA ILE A 36 0.15 12.14 -12.17
C ILE A 36 -0.31 13.03 -11.01
N TYR A 37 -0.12 12.57 -9.78
CA TYR A 37 -0.49 13.29 -8.57
C TYR A 37 0.50 14.40 -8.21
N TRP A 38 1.73 14.33 -8.74
CA TRP A 38 2.77 15.34 -8.60
C TRP A 38 2.72 16.44 -9.67
N LYS A 39 1.70 16.42 -10.52
CA LYS A 39 1.45 17.44 -11.55
C LYS A 39 2.59 17.59 -12.56
N PHE A 40 3.31 16.51 -12.83
CA PHE A 40 4.20 16.46 -14.00
C PHE A 40 3.37 16.69 -15.26
N ALA A 41 3.89 17.52 -16.18
CA ALA A 41 3.22 17.76 -17.44
C ALA A 41 3.24 16.50 -18.31
N GLU A 42 2.25 16.36 -19.18
CA GLU A 42 2.19 15.25 -20.13
C GLU A 42 3.49 15.20 -20.97
N GLY A 43 4.14 14.04 -20.98
CA GLY A 43 5.42 13.83 -21.66
C GLY A 43 6.68 14.20 -20.84
N GLN A 44 6.54 14.79 -19.65
CA GLN A 44 7.69 14.94 -18.75
C GLN A 44 8.03 13.59 -18.10
N GLN A 45 9.30 13.22 -18.17
CA GLN A 45 9.80 12.01 -17.54
C GLN A 45 10.05 12.28 -16.04
N PRO A 46 9.32 11.62 -15.12
CA PRO A 46 9.52 11.80 -13.68
C PRO A 46 10.76 11.07 -13.14
N TYR A 47 11.58 10.50 -14.03
CA TYR A 47 12.78 9.76 -13.68
C TYR A 47 13.88 10.00 -14.71
N GLN A 48 15.11 9.70 -14.31
CA GLN A 48 16.27 9.61 -15.18
C GLN A 48 16.95 8.26 -14.94
N VAL A 49 17.27 7.54 -16.01
CA VAL A 49 18.06 6.30 -15.91
C VAL A 49 19.53 6.67 -15.87
N THR A 50 20.19 6.46 -14.72
CA THR A 50 21.57 6.91 -14.47
C THR A 50 22.64 5.82 -14.63
N GLY A 51 22.25 4.59 -14.98
CA GLY A 51 23.17 3.49 -15.30
C GLY A 51 22.49 2.11 -15.30
N SER A 52 23.21 1.09 -15.75
CA SER A 52 22.82 -0.32 -15.59
C SER A 52 23.71 -0.94 -14.51
N SER A 53 23.17 -1.24 -13.33
CA SER A 53 23.90 -2.08 -12.38
C SER A 53 23.86 -3.53 -12.87
N ALA A 54 25.00 -4.21 -12.88
CA ALA A 54 25.07 -5.66 -13.11
C ALA A 54 24.71 -6.46 -11.84
N PHE A 55 24.01 -5.83 -10.90
CA PHE A 55 23.64 -6.46 -9.64
C PHE A 55 22.45 -7.38 -9.90
N ALA A 56 22.68 -8.68 -9.78
CA ALA A 56 21.60 -9.65 -9.82
C ALA A 56 20.76 -9.50 -8.55
N GLU A 57 19.67 -8.75 -8.62
CA GLU A 57 18.63 -8.85 -7.60
C GLU A 57 18.09 -10.29 -7.60
N ALA A 58 17.75 -10.80 -6.42
CA ALA A 58 16.94 -11.99 -6.34
C ALA A 58 15.67 -11.77 -7.17
N GLY A 59 15.18 -12.82 -7.84
CA GLY A 59 13.90 -12.75 -8.55
C GLY A 59 12.77 -12.27 -7.62
N LEU A 60 11.64 -11.87 -8.21
CA LEU A 60 10.52 -11.28 -7.46
C LEU A 60 10.14 -12.13 -6.24
N LEU A 61 10.51 -11.67 -5.05
CA LEU A 61 10.13 -12.29 -3.79
C LEU A 61 8.67 -11.96 -3.50
N LYS A 62 7.88 -12.99 -3.23
CA LYS A 62 6.46 -12.85 -2.94
C LYS A 62 6.09 -13.69 -1.73
N LEU A 63 5.45 -13.06 -0.75
CA LEU A 63 4.98 -13.74 0.44
C LEU A 63 3.68 -14.50 0.15
N ASN A 64 3.59 -15.73 0.64
CA ASN A 64 2.30 -16.41 0.75
C ASN A 64 1.55 -15.82 1.96
N CYS A 65 0.38 -15.21 1.70
CA CYS A 65 -0.48 -14.58 2.70
C CYS A 65 -1.76 -15.41 2.99
N ASP A 66 -1.85 -16.65 2.50
CA ASP A 66 -3.01 -17.52 2.65
C ASP A 66 -3.35 -17.76 4.12
N LYS A 67 -2.33 -17.82 4.98
CA LYS A 67 -2.52 -17.98 6.43
C LYS A 67 -3.30 -16.81 7.03
N ALA A 68 -2.98 -15.57 6.65
CA ALA A 68 -3.68 -14.38 7.13
C ALA A 68 -5.12 -14.34 6.60
N LEU A 69 -5.32 -14.71 5.34
CA LEU A 69 -6.66 -14.85 4.76
C LEU A 69 -7.49 -15.91 5.50
N GLN A 70 -6.97 -17.12 5.67
CA GLN A 70 -7.70 -18.25 6.24
C GLN A 70 -8.00 -18.07 7.73
N ARG A 71 -7.02 -17.59 8.52
CA ARG A 71 -7.15 -17.49 9.98
C ARG A 71 -7.73 -16.16 10.45
N LEU A 72 -7.47 -15.07 9.72
CA LEU A 72 -7.86 -13.71 10.14
C LEU A 72 -8.94 -13.09 9.23
N ALA A 73 -9.33 -13.76 8.14
CA ALA A 73 -10.14 -13.18 7.07
C ALA A 73 -9.50 -11.88 6.52
N TRP A 74 -8.17 -11.77 6.60
CA TRP A 74 -7.47 -10.54 6.20
C TRP A 74 -7.23 -10.51 4.70
N LEU A 75 -7.52 -9.35 4.10
CA LEU A 75 -7.21 -8.99 2.73
C LEU A 75 -6.72 -7.52 2.69
N PRO A 76 -5.88 -7.14 1.72
CA PRO A 76 -5.53 -5.74 1.51
C PRO A 76 -6.78 -4.93 1.15
N THR A 77 -6.89 -3.73 1.72
CA THR A 77 -8.06 -2.87 1.55
C THR A 77 -7.97 -1.99 0.30
N LEU A 78 -6.80 -1.41 0.05
CA LEU A 78 -6.57 -0.53 -1.08
C LEU A 78 -6.21 -1.35 -2.32
N GLU A 79 -6.86 -1.03 -3.43
CA GLU A 79 -6.38 -1.46 -4.75
C GLU A 79 -5.20 -0.61 -5.18
N TYR A 80 -4.41 -1.10 -6.13
CA TYR A 80 -3.19 -0.43 -6.61
C TYR A 80 -3.38 1.07 -6.91
N GLY A 81 -4.42 1.45 -7.67
CA GLY A 81 -4.66 2.86 -8.00
C GLY A 81 -4.91 3.75 -6.78
N GLN A 82 -5.62 3.24 -5.78
CA GLN A 82 -5.87 3.96 -4.52
C GLN A 82 -4.59 4.09 -3.70
N MET A 83 -3.74 3.05 -3.68
CA MET A 83 -2.42 3.10 -3.05
C MET A 83 -1.53 4.17 -3.70
N ILE A 84 -1.50 4.24 -5.03
CA ILE A 84 -0.75 5.27 -5.76
C ILE A 84 -1.24 6.67 -5.36
N GLU A 85 -2.55 6.89 -5.36
CA GLU A 85 -3.14 8.16 -4.96
C GLU A 85 -2.75 8.54 -3.53
N TYR A 86 -2.91 7.61 -2.58
CA TYR A 86 -2.65 7.85 -1.17
C TYR A 86 -1.20 8.26 -0.92
N VAL A 87 -0.26 7.45 -1.41
CA VAL A 87 1.18 7.68 -1.21
C VAL A 87 1.62 8.95 -1.92
N SER A 88 1.21 9.13 -3.19
CA SER A 88 1.68 10.26 -3.99
C SER A 88 1.14 11.58 -3.46
N SER A 89 -0.14 11.63 -3.09
CA SER A 89 -0.77 12.85 -2.57
C SER A 89 -0.24 13.23 -1.19
N TRP A 90 0.04 12.24 -0.33
CA TRP A 90 0.62 12.49 1.00
C TRP A 90 2.00 13.16 0.87
N TYR A 91 2.90 12.61 0.05
CA TYR A 91 4.22 13.22 -0.14
C TYR A 91 4.15 14.56 -0.87
N TYR A 92 3.27 14.71 -1.85
CA TYR A 92 3.06 15.99 -2.53
C TYR A 92 2.63 17.08 -1.53
N ALA A 93 1.69 16.77 -0.63
CA ALA A 93 1.25 17.67 0.43
C ALA A 93 2.38 17.99 1.42
N TYR A 94 3.12 16.96 1.86
CA TYR A 94 4.24 17.11 2.80
C TYR A 94 5.32 18.05 2.27
N TYR A 95 5.79 17.84 1.04
CA TYR A 95 6.81 18.68 0.43
C TYR A 95 6.28 20.04 -0.03
N GLY A 96 4.97 20.16 -0.27
CA GLY A 96 4.31 21.44 -0.58
C GLY A 96 4.29 22.42 0.61
N GLY A 97 4.49 21.95 1.84
CA GLY A 97 4.74 22.77 3.03
C GLY A 97 3.58 23.61 3.57
N ASN A 98 2.41 23.58 2.93
CA ASN A 98 1.24 24.40 3.27
C ASN A 98 0.01 23.58 3.70
N VAL A 99 0.22 22.35 4.16
CA VAL A 99 -0.84 21.43 4.56
C VAL A 99 -0.60 20.98 6.00
N ASP A 100 -1.66 20.94 6.81
CA ASP A 100 -1.61 20.25 8.10
C ASP A 100 -1.50 18.74 7.87
N MET A 101 -0.28 18.23 7.94
CA MET A 101 0.01 16.82 7.68
C MET A 101 -0.54 15.89 8.77
N TYR A 102 -0.81 16.40 9.97
CA TYR A 102 -1.45 15.61 11.01
C TYR A 102 -2.91 15.36 10.65
N GLY A 103 -3.68 16.42 10.36
CA GLY A 103 -5.04 16.33 9.86
C GLY A 103 -5.15 15.48 8.60
N PHE A 104 -4.28 15.72 7.61
CA PHE A 104 -4.24 14.95 6.36
C PHE A 104 -4.03 13.45 6.60
N THR A 105 -3.14 13.10 7.52
CA THR A 105 -2.88 11.68 7.86
C THR A 105 -4.07 11.05 8.57
N LEU A 106 -4.73 11.76 9.48
CA LEU A 106 -5.95 11.28 10.14
C LEU A 106 -7.08 11.07 9.14
N ASP A 107 -7.25 11.98 8.18
CA ASP A 107 -8.25 11.86 7.12
C ASP A 107 -7.98 10.62 6.25
N GLN A 108 -6.72 10.34 5.90
CA GLN A 108 -6.38 9.12 5.16
C GLN A 108 -6.61 7.84 5.97
N ILE A 109 -6.38 7.87 7.29
CA ILE A 109 -6.71 6.73 8.18
C ILE A 109 -8.23 6.50 8.19
N ALA A 110 -9.02 7.55 8.40
CA ALA A 110 -10.48 7.46 8.41
C ALA A 110 -11.02 6.97 7.06
N ALA A 111 -10.47 7.45 5.95
CA ALA A 111 -10.84 7.01 4.61
C ALA A 111 -10.45 5.54 4.35
N TYR A 112 -9.31 5.08 4.87
CA TYR A 112 -8.89 3.68 4.80
C TYR A 112 -9.82 2.77 5.61
N GLU A 113 -10.18 3.17 6.84
CA GLU A 113 -11.12 2.45 7.70
C GLU A 113 -12.51 2.36 7.04
N GLN A 114 -13.00 3.47 6.46
CA GLN A 114 -14.26 3.48 5.72
C GLN A 114 -14.20 2.55 4.49
N ALA A 115 -13.13 2.62 3.70
CA ALA A 115 -12.95 1.74 2.55
C ALA A 115 -12.90 0.26 2.96
N ALA A 116 -12.35 -0.05 4.13
CA ALA A 116 -12.36 -1.40 4.67
C ALA A 116 -13.76 -1.84 5.11
N ALA A 117 -14.51 -0.98 5.78
CA ALA A 117 -15.90 -1.22 6.18
C ALA A 117 -16.80 -1.46 4.96
N ASP A 118 -16.68 -0.61 3.92
CA ASP A 118 -17.43 -0.72 2.66
C ASP A 118 -17.14 -2.05 1.92
N ARG A 119 -15.94 -2.60 2.11
CA ARG A 119 -15.51 -3.89 1.55
C ARG A 119 -15.83 -5.08 2.46
N GLY A 120 -16.48 -4.86 3.60
CA GLY A 120 -16.85 -5.89 4.56
C GLY A 120 -15.65 -6.50 5.28
N ALA A 121 -14.56 -5.75 5.44
CA ALA A 121 -13.39 -6.24 6.18
C ALA A 121 -13.74 -6.47 7.65
N THR A 122 -13.50 -7.68 8.14
CA THR A 122 -13.92 -8.12 9.49
C THR A 122 -13.24 -7.38 10.64
N TRP A 123 -12.24 -6.55 10.35
CA TRP A 123 -11.52 -5.74 11.34
C TRP A 123 -12.03 -4.30 11.41
N ALA A 124 -12.82 -3.86 10.42
CA ALA A 124 -13.35 -2.50 10.29
C ALA A 124 -14.83 -2.38 10.72
N SER A 125 -15.37 -3.46 11.30
CA SER A 125 -16.74 -3.54 11.85
C SER A 125 -16.78 -3.30 13.35
#